data_AF-A0A286Q0W7-F1
#
_entry.id   AF-A0A286Q0W7-F1
#
_cell.length_a   1.000
_cell.length_b   1.000
_cell.length_c   1.000
_cell.angle_alpha   90.00
_cell.angle_beta   90.00
_cell.angle_gamma   90.00
#
_symmetry.space_group_name_H-M   'P 1'
#
loop_
_entity.id
_entity.type
_entity.pdbx_description
1 polymer ?
#
loop_
_entity_poly.entity_id
_entity_poly.type
_entity_poly.pdbx_seq_one_letter_code
_entity_poly.pdbx_strand_id
1 'polypeptide(L)'
;MNFKLLKFRFLTIVFAPFQLLYSQQKLSSIADKQSLLTNVQWESLFPNRAGLASGHPQGYSTDFFSYNNFIQARNEMADYWVKIRKKQGVYGELITITKKSSQVVYNYSQVDPSWYANTTAETVINVDFADFVNTSNTLNNTRELGAFLANISKETTGGWQTPVGGGSLGDYAKWGLYFVHELGYNTTNSAGAYSQASTEYPANPTKGYYGRGPIQLSWNYNYGQFSKFLYNDKNVLLDNPDLVQQDGVLAFKSAIWFWMMPQWPKPSCHQVMHDLWVPSIGEYAMNKMYLKGFAHTNNIINGGLECRGSSSAAFTVKVVLRSDLYKYYLGILGLNPNQIAAEDSGQYTTTCFQDASNAMQDYQSANVLATKGFDLESFSYGPNPVQENLKIKYKKTIDQINVYGLDGKEIQKLRVQKANFELDCSKFEKGVYLLQVISEGESAIFRIIKN
;
A
#
# COMPACT_ATOMS: atom_id res chain seq x y z
N MET A 1 -44.45 -48.22 -75.09
CA MET A 1 -44.67 -48.95 -73.84
C MET A 1 -44.22 -48.06 -72.69
N ASN A 2 -45.16 -47.51 -71.93
CA ASN A 2 -44.90 -46.62 -70.78
C ASN A 2 -44.43 -47.45 -69.58
N PHE A 3 -43.27 -47.14 -68.99
CA PHE A 3 -43.03 -47.36 -67.56
C PHE A 3 -42.06 -46.29 -67.01
N LYS A 4 -42.53 -45.62 -65.95
CA LYS A 4 -41.83 -44.60 -65.16
C LYS A 4 -40.62 -45.22 -64.44
N LEU A 5 -39.47 -44.55 -64.44
CA LEU A 5 -38.39 -44.79 -63.47
C LEU A 5 -38.23 -43.60 -62.53
N LEU A 6 -38.46 -43.88 -61.25
CA LEU A 6 -38.27 -42.99 -60.11
C LEU A 6 -36.76 -42.84 -59.85
N LYS A 7 -36.21 -41.63 -59.96
CA LYS A 7 -34.82 -41.34 -59.55
C LYS A 7 -34.79 -40.92 -58.07
N PHE A 8 -34.25 -41.79 -57.22
CA PHE A 8 -33.85 -41.47 -55.86
C PHE A 8 -32.64 -40.51 -55.88
N ARG A 9 -32.75 -39.38 -55.18
CA ARG A 9 -31.65 -38.44 -54.96
C ARG A 9 -30.78 -38.91 -53.81
N PHE A 10 -29.48 -39.09 -54.06
CA PHE A 10 -28.46 -39.23 -53.03
C PHE A 10 -28.23 -37.87 -52.34
N LEU A 11 -28.39 -37.87 -51.01
CA LEU A 11 -28.09 -36.73 -50.16
C LEU A 11 -26.57 -36.63 -49.98
N THR A 12 -25.96 -35.60 -50.58
CA THR A 12 -24.54 -35.27 -50.34
C THR A 12 -24.50 -34.30 -49.17
N ILE A 13 -24.02 -34.75 -48.01
CA ILE A 13 -23.79 -33.89 -46.84
C ILE A 13 -22.50 -33.11 -47.09
N VAL A 14 -22.63 -31.81 -47.37
CA VAL A 14 -21.49 -30.89 -47.42
C VAL A 14 -21.28 -30.34 -46.01
N PHE A 15 -20.10 -30.59 -45.45
CA PHE A 15 -19.64 -29.96 -44.22
C PHE A 15 -19.41 -28.46 -44.48
N ALA A 16 -20.21 -27.61 -43.84
CA ALA A 16 -19.90 -26.19 -43.71
C ALA A 16 -18.94 -25.98 -42.51
N PRO A 17 -17.96 -25.06 -42.59
CA PRO A 17 -17.09 -24.79 -41.46
C PRO A 17 -17.89 -24.13 -40.35
N PHE A 18 -17.90 -24.77 -39.18
CA PHE A 18 -18.40 -24.22 -37.93
C PHE A 18 -17.57 -22.97 -37.58
N GLN A 19 -18.05 -21.79 -37.95
CA GLN A 19 -17.64 -20.56 -37.28
C GLN A 19 -18.13 -20.66 -35.84
N LEU A 20 -17.18 -20.72 -34.90
CA LEU A 20 -17.47 -20.59 -33.47
C LEU A 20 -18.08 -19.20 -33.20
N LEU A 21 -19.40 -19.12 -33.25
CA LEU A 21 -20.18 -18.11 -32.52
C LEU A 21 -20.22 -18.52 -31.04
N TYR A 22 -19.06 -18.45 -30.38
CA TYR A 22 -18.96 -18.64 -28.93
C TYR A 22 -19.14 -17.27 -28.26
N SER A 23 -20.38 -17.02 -27.84
CA SER A 23 -20.82 -16.07 -26.82
C SER A 23 -20.10 -14.71 -26.72
N GLN A 24 -20.55 -13.72 -27.51
CA GLN A 24 -20.44 -12.30 -27.13
C GLN A 24 -21.54 -11.84 -26.15
N GLN A 25 -22.32 -12.76 -25.56
CA GLN A 25 -23.43 -12.44 -24.66
C GLN A 25 -23.14 -12.68 -23.17
N LYS A 26 -21.88 -12.66 -22.74
CA LYS A 26 -21.53 -12.74 -21.30
C LYS A 26 -20.58 -11.63 -20.82
N LEU A 27 -20.73 -10.44 -21.37
CA LEU A 27 -20.15 -9.18 -20.86
C LEU A 27 -21.24 -8.14 -20.52
N SER A 28 -22.47 -8.59 -20.28
CA SER A 28 -23.61 -7.74 -19.96
C SER A 28 -24.41 -8.31 -18.79
N SER A 29 -23.85 -8.32 -17.59
CA SER A 29 -24.66 -8.43 -16.36
C SER A 29 -23.92 -8.01 -15.07
N ILE A 30 -23.00 -7.05 -15.15
CA ILE A 30 -22.88 -6.10 -14.05
C ILE A 30 -23.73 -4.93 -14.55
N ALA A 31 -24.94 -4.78 -14.01
CA ALA A 31 -25.63 -3.51 -14.12
C ALA A 31 -24.66 -2.49 -13.52
N ASP A 32 -23.96 -1.76 -14.38
CA ASP A 32 -23.03 -0.71 -14.01
C ASP A 32 -23.89 0.31 -13.25
N LYS A 33 -23.90 0.21 -11.91
CA LYS A 33 -24.38 1.30 -11.08
C LYS A 33 -23.59 2.50 -11.57
N GLN A 34 -24.31 3.46 -12.15
CA GLN A 34 -23.77 4.64 -12.82
C GLN A 34 -22.47 5.08 -12.14
N SER A 35 -21.36 5.07 -12.89
CA SER A 35 -20.07 5.55 -12.40
C SER A 35 -20.29 6.88 -11.67
N LEU A 36 -19.86 6.97 -10.41
CA LEU A 36 -20.04 8.16 -9.56
C LEU A 36 -19.42 9.42 -10.19
N LEU A 37 -18.53 9.23 -11.16
CA LEU A 37 -17.93 10.28 -11.97
C LEU A 37 -17.98 9.90 -13.45
N THR A 38 -18.49 10.81 -14.28
CA THR A 38 -18.48 10.69 -15.74
C THR A 38 -17.15 11.19 -16.32
N ASN A 39 -16.85 10.82 -17.57
CA ASN A 39 -15.68 11.36 -18.27
C ASN A 39 -15.69 12.90 -18.32
N VAL A 40 -16.85 13.51 -18.61
CA VAL A 40 -16.99 14.98 -18.66
C VAL A 40 -16.65 15.63 -17.31
N GLN A 41 -17.10 15.05 -16.21
CA GLN A 41 -16.74 15.55 -14.88
C GLN A 41 -15.26 15.35 -14.59
N TRP A 42 -14.64 14.22 -15.00
CA TRP A 42 -13.19 14.01 -14.87
C TRP A 42 -12.38 15.09 -15.60
N GLU A 43 -12.75 15.39 -16.85
CA GLU A 43 -12.12 16.45 -17.63
C GLU A 43 -12.25 17.82 -16.96
N SER A 44 -13.42 18.11 -16.41
CA SER A 44 -13.68 19.38 -15.70
C SER A 44 -12.93 19.48 -14.37
N LEU A 45 -12.73 18.36 -13.67
CA LEU A 45 -12.03 18.33 -12.38
C LEU A 45 -10.52 18.47 -12.56
N PHE A 46 -9.97 17.88 -13.62
CA PHE A 46 -8.53 17.80 -13.83
C PHE A 46 -8.11 18.37 -15.19
N PRO A 47 -8.42 19.65 -15.49
CA PRO A 47 -8.22 20.20 -16.83
C PRO A 47 -6.74 20.32 -17.22
N ASN A 48 -5.83 20.42 -16.25
CA ASN A 48 -4.41 20.63 -16.49
C ASN A 48 -3.56 19.35 -16.41
N ARG A 49 -4.15 18.19 -16.07
CA ARG A 49 -3.41 16.94 -15.77
C ARG A 49 -2.54 16.42 -16.92
N ALA A 50 -2.93 16.70 -18.17
CA ALA A 50 -2.21 16.27 -19.36
C ALA A 50 -1.09 17.27 -19.76
N GLY A 51 -0.84 18.28 -18.94
CA GLY A 51 0.07 19.38 -19.25
C GLY A 51 -0.66 20.60 -19.82
N LEU A 52 0.11 21.66 -20.06
CA LEU A 52 -0.37 22.87 -20.70
C LEU A 52 -0.14 22.80 -22.21
N ALA A 53 -0.57 23.83 -22.94
CA ALA A 53 -0.24 23.99 -24.37
C ALA A 53 1.28 23.97 -24.63
N SER A 54 2.10 24.37 -23.65
CA SER A 54 3.57 24.28 -23.70
C SER A 54 4.13 22.87 -23.50
N GLY A 55 3.27 21.87 -23.30
CA GLY A 55 3.63 20.51 -22.95
C GLY A 55 3.58 20.23 -21.44
N HIS A 56 3.81 18.97 -21.09
CA HIS A 56 3.91 18.50 -19.72
C HIS A 56 5.34 18.65 -19.19
N PRO A 57 5.57 19.18 -17.97
CA PRO A 57 6.92 19.46 -17.45
C PRO A 57 7.80 18.20 -17.29
N GLN A 58 7.17 17.04 -17.17
CA GLN A 58 7.83 15.73 -17.09
C GLN A 58 7.88 14.97 -18.43
N GLY A 59 7.58 15.64 -19.55
CA GLY A 59 7.76 15.09 -20.91
C GLY A 59 6.66 14.15 -21.40
N TYR A 60 5.57 13.95 -20.66
CA TYR A 60 4.43 13.17 -21.12
C TYR A 60 3.71 13.87 -22.28
N SER A 61 3.49 13.15 -23.36
CA SER A 61 2.81 13.63 -24.57
C SER A 61 1.36 13.13 -24.69
N THR A 62 0.96 12.23 -23.79
CA THR A 62 -0.38 11.66 -23.70
C THR A 62 -0.99 11.98 -22.35
N ASP A 63 -2.32 11.95 -22.26
CA ASP A 63 -3.04 12.06 -21.00
C ASP A 63 -2.81 10.82 -20.12
N PHE A 64 -1.73 10.84 -19.34
CA PHE A 64 -1.29 9.73 -18.49
C PHE A 64 -2.34 9.37 -17.44
N PHE A 65 -2.98 10.38 -16.84
CA PHE A 65 -4.04 10.24 -15.85
C PHE A 65 -5.43 10.41 -16.47
N SER A 66 -5.66 9.82 -17.65
CA SER A 66 -6.96 9.86 -18.31
C SER A 66 -8.05 9.13 -17.52
N TYR A 67 -9.30 9.53 -17.74
CA TYR A 67 -10.48 8.83 -17.22
C TYR A 67 -10.50 7.36 -17.65
N ASN A 68 -10.11 7.08 -18.90
CA ASN A 68 -10.07 5.71 -19.42
C ASN A 68 -9.06 4.84 -18.64
N ASN A 69 -7.87 5.37 -18.34
CA ASN A 69 -6.89 4.65 -17.54
C ASN A 69 -7.40 4.38 -16.12
N PHE A 70 -8.08 5.35 -15.49
CA PHE A 70 -8.68 5.18 -14.18
C PHE A 70 -9.78 4.09 -14.17
N ILE A 71 -10.72 4.15 -15.12
CA ILE A 71 -11.82 3.19 -15.21
C ILE A 71 -11.30 1.79 -15.56
N GLN A 72 -10.32 1.69 -16.45
CA GLN A 72 -9.68 0.41 -16.75
C GLN A 72 -8.99 -0.17 -15.51
N ALA A 73 -8.20 0.63 -14.78
CA ALA A 73 -7.56 0.19 -13.54
C ALA A 73 -8.59 -0.28 -12.51
N ARG A 74 -9.67 0.48 -12.29
CA ARG A 74 -10.77 0.10 -11.41
C ARG A 74 -11.36 -1.25 -11.80
N ASN A 75 -11.70 -1.44 -13.08
CA ASN A 75 -12.34 -2.65 -13.56
C ASN A 75 -11.41 -3.88 -13.45
N GLU A 76 -10.12 -3.70 -13.72
CA GLU A 76 -9.13 -4.78 -13.59
C GLU A 76 -8.82 -5.10 -12.12
N MET A 77 -8.77 -4.09 -11.24
CA MET A 77 -8.57 -4.30 -9.81
C MET A 77 -9.78 -4.98 -9.16
N ALA A 78 -11.00 -4.71 -9.65
CA ALA A 78 -12.22 -5.35 -9.16
C ALA A 78 -12.22 -6.89 -9.31
N ASP A 79 -11.27 -7.47 -10.05
CA ASP A 79 -11.10 -8.92 -10.18
C ASP A 79 -10.38 -9.56 -8.98
N TYR A 80 -9.79 -8.78 -8.07
CA TYR A 80 -9.02 -9.29 -6.94
C TYR A 80 -9.84 -9.39 -5.66
N TRP A 81 -9.68 -10.49 -4.95
CA TRP A 81 -10.19 -10.69 -3.61
C TRP A 81 -9.07 -11.15 -2.69
N VAL A 82 -8.99 -10.59 -1.48
CA VAL A 82 -7.89 -10.84 -0.54
C VAL A 82 -8.44 -11.27 0.82
N LYS A 83 -7.87 -12.34 1.36
CA LYS A 83 -8.06 -12.77 2.75
C LYS A 83 -6.79 -12.52 3.54
N ILE A 84 -6.88 -11.72 4.58
CA ILE A 84 -5.79 -11.45 5.52
C ILE A 84 -6.16 -12.12 6.84
N ARG A 85 -5.25 -12.94 7.37
CA ARG A 85 -5.40 -13.60 8.68
C ARG A 85 -4.33 -13.06 9.61
N LYS A 86 -4.77 -12.51 10.74
CA LYS A 86 -3.91 -12.02 11.83
C LYS A 86 -4.29 -12.71 13.14
N LYS A 87 -3.37 -12.68 14.11
CA LYS A 87 -3.60 -13.14 15.48
C LYS A 87 -3.16 -12.07 16.45
N GLN A 88 -3.90 -11.90 17.53
CA GLN A 88 -3.48 -11.02 18.62
C GLN A 88 -2.21 -11.60 19.27
N GLY A 89 -1.28 -10.74 19.68
CA GLY A 89 -0.10 -11.16 20.45
C GLY A 89 1.11 -11.62 19.63
N VAL A 90 1.00 -11.72 18.31
CA VAL A 90 2.10 -12.12 17.43
C VAL A 90 2.22 -11.20 16.23
N TYR A 91 3.45 -11.05 15.74
CA TYR A 91 3.74 -10.29 14.54
C TYR A 91 3.42 -11.09 13.26
N GLY A 92 3.04 -10.37 12.22
CA GLY A 92 2.86 -10.90 10.88
C GLY A 92 1.43 -11.26 10.51
N GLU A 93 1.24 -11.43 9.21
CA GLU A 93 -0.04 -11.77 8.59
C GLU A 93 0.13 -12.86 7.53
N LEU A 94 -0.90 -13.71 7.41
CA LEU A 94 -1.06 -14.62 6.28
C LEU A 94 -2.05 -14.01 5.30
N ILE A 95 -1.61 -13.79 4.07
CA ILE A 95 -2.42 -13.19 3.02
C ILE A 95 -2.68 -14.24 1.94
N THR A 96 -3.93 -14.42 1.56
CA THR A 96 -4.34 -15.17 0.37
C THR A 96 -4.95 -14.20 -0.61
N ILE A 97 -4.48 -14.21 -1.86
CA ILE A 97 -5.04 -13.40 -2.94
C ILE A 97 -5.63 -14.34 -3.99
N THR A 98 -6.85 -14.04 -4.40
CA THR A 98 -7.61 -14.78 -5.40
C THR A 98 -7.98 -13.83 -6.53
N LYS A 99 -7.63 -14.21 -7.76
CA LYS A 99 -8.10 -13.54 -8.97
C LYS A 99 -9.39 -14.20 -9.45
N LYS A 100 -10.53 -13.54 -9.27
CA LYS A 100 -11.88 -14.11 -9.40
C LYS A 100 -12.16 -14.69 -10.80
N SER A 101 -11.73 -14.02 -11.87
CA SER A 101 -11.97 -14.46 -13.24
C SER A 101 -11.26 -15.78 -13.58
N SER A 102 -10.01 -15.91 -13.13
CA SER A 102 -9.12 -17.04 -13.46
C SER A 102 -9.10 -18.14 -12.40
N GLN A 103 -9.62 -17.85 -11.20
CA GLN A 103 -9.50 -18.70 -10.00
C GLN A 103 -8.05 -18.98 -9.58
N VAL A 104 -7.08 -18.22 -10.09
CA VAL A 104 -5.69 -18.27 -9.63
C VAL A 104 -5.64 -17.77 -8.19
N VAL A 105 -4.97 -18.55 -7.34
CA VAL A 105 -4.78 -18.25 -5.92
C VAL A 105 -3.29 -18.29 -5.60
N TYR A 106 -2.82 -17.31 -4.85
CA TYR A 106 -1.46 -17.30 -4.29
C TYR A 106 -1.47 -16.82 -2.84
N ASN A 107 -0.52 -17.31 -2.05
CA ASN A 107 -0.44 -17.10 -0.62
C ASN A 107 0.89 -16.45 -0.24
N TYR A 108 0.82 -15.46 0.63
CA TYR A 108 1.97 -14.81 1.24
C TYR A 108 1.96 -15.02 2.74
N SER A 109 3.12 -15.36 3.26
CA SER A 109 3.36 -15.55 4.67
C SER A 109 4.41 -14.54 5.11
N GLN A 110 4.04 -13.63 5.99
CA GLN A 110 4.95 -12.71 6.66
C GLN A 110 4.97 -12.98 8.17
N VAL A 111 4.76 -14.25 8.57
CA VAL A 111 4.66 -14.64 9.97
C VAL A 111 5.91 -15.38 10.42
N ASP A 112 6.32 -15.12 11.65
CA ASP A 112 7.36 -15.90 12.32
C ASP A 112 6.82 -17.25 12.82
N PRO A 113 7.69 -18.23 13.15
CA PRO A 113 7.27 -19.52 13.68
C PRO A 113 6.34 -19.42 14.91
N SER A 114 6.48 -18.38 15.73
CA SER A 114 5.62 -18.09 16.89
C SER A 114 4.14 -17.92 16.54
N TRP A 115 3.82 -17.51 15.31
CA TRP A 115 2.45 -17.33 14.84
C TRP A 115 1.69 -18.66 14.76
N TYR A 116 2.36 -19.73 14.32
CA TYR A 116 1.77 -21.06 14.24
C TYR A 116 1.58 -21.68 15.63
N ALA A 117 2.47 -21.37 16.58
CA ALA A 117 2.37 -21.82 17.96
C ALA A 117 1.33 -21.02 18.79
N ASN A 118 0.99 -19.80 18.37
CA ASN A 118 -0.02 -18.99 19.07
C ASN A 118 -1.43 -19.54 18.84
N THR A 119 -2.11 -19.89 19.94
CA THR A 119 -3.46 -20.50 19.96
C THR A 119 -4.61 -19.50 19.93
N THR A 120 -4.31 -18.19 19.93
CA THR A 120 -5.32 -17.14 19.87
C THR A 120 -6.10 -17.25 18.57
N ALA A 121 -7.42 -17.02 18.67
CA ALA A 121 -8.30 -17.03 17.51
C ALA A 121 -7.83 -16.02 16.45
N GLU A 122 -7.95 -16.43 15.19
CA GLU A 122 -7.59 -15.57 14.08
C GLU A 122 -8.66 -14.52 13.85
N THR A 123 -8.23 -13.29 13.62
CA THR A 123 -9.07 -12.30 12.97
C THR A 123 -8.86 -12.41 11.46
N VAL A 124 -9.96 -12.53 10.72
CA VAL A 124 -9.96 -12.58 9.27
C VAL A 124 -10.49 -11.25 8.74
N ILE A 125 -9.70 -10.61 7.88
CA ILE A 125 -10.10 -9.42 7.14
C ILE A 125 -10.23 -9.83 5.67
N ASN A 126 -11.42 -9.65 5.10
CA ASN A 126 -11.66 -9.85 3.68
C ASN A 126 -11.68 -8.49 2.99
N VAL A 127 -10.97 -8.39 1.87
CA VAL A 127 -10.91 -7.20 1.04
C VAL A 127 -11.33 -7.62 -0.37
N ASP A 128 -12.53 -7.23 -0.80
CA ASP A 128 -12.92 -7.34 -2.20
C ASP A 128 -12.61 -6.02 -2.89
N PHE A 129 -11.74 -6.06 -3.90
CA PHE A 129 -11.40 -4.85 -4.64
C PHE A 129 -12.56 -4.33 -5.50
N ALA A 130 -13.60 -5.14 -5.74
CA ALA A 130 -14.84 -4.68 -6.35
C ALA A 130 -15.65 -3.72 -5.47
N ASP A 131 -15.32 -3.62 -4.18
CA ASP A 131 -15.99 -2.72 -3.23
C ASP A 131 -15.44 -1.28 -3.30
N PHE A 132 -14.31 -1.05 -3.98
CA PHE A 132 -13.75 0.29 -4.17
C PHE A 132 -14.79 1.21 -4.82
N VAL A 133 -15.25 2.22 -4.06
CA VAL A 133 -16.32 3.17 -4.42
C VAL A 133 -17.63 2.51 -4.87
N ASN A 134 -17.88 1.25 -4.47
CA ASN A 134 -18.97 0.44 -5.02
C ASN A 134 -19.58 -0.52 -3.99
N THR A 135 -19.79 -0.06 -2.75
CA THR A 135 -20.58 -0.80 -1.75
C THR A 135 -22.09 -0.52 -1.89
N SER A 136 -22.90 -1.12 -1.02
CA SER A 136 -24.34 -0.82 -0.96
C SER A 136 -24.65 0.59 -0.44
N ASN A 137 -23.73 1.25 0.28
CA ASN A 137 -23.93 2.57 0.87
C ASN A 137 -23.45 3.66 -0.10
N THR A 138 -24.39 4.26 -0.84
CA THR A 138 -24.09 5.28 -1.86
C THR A 138 -23.47 6.54 -1.27
N LEU A 139 -23.87 6.97 -0.06
CA LEU A 139 -23.26 8.11 0.60
C LEU A 139 -21.78 7.84 0.90
N ASN A 140 -21.45 6.68 1.46
CA ASN A 140 -20.05 6.32 1.73
C ASN A 140 -19.26 6.10 0.44
N ASN A 141 -19.86 5.59 -0.64
CA ASN A 141 -19.19 5.53 -1.95
C ASN A 141 -18.82 6.94 -2.46
N THR A 142 -19.73 7.91 -2.32
CA THR A 142 -19.46 9.30 -2.71
C THR A 142 -18.36 9.93 -1.84
N ARG A 143 -18.41 9.69 -0.53
CA ARG A 143 -17.38 10.13 0.42
C ARG A 143 -16.03 9.50 0.11
N GLU A 144 -15.99 8.19 -0.12
CA GLU A 144 -14.77 7.47 -0.50
C GLU A 144 -14.16 8.01 -1.79
N LEU A 145 -14.98 8.22 -2.83
CA LEU A 145 -14.47 8.77 -4.09
C LEU A 145 -13.92 10.19 -3.89
N GLY A 146 -14.65 11.07 -3.19
CA GLY A 146 -14.15 12.40 -2.86
C GLY A 146 -12.83 12.35 -2.09
N ALA A 147 -12.70 11.42 -1.14
CA ALA A 147 -11.51 11.25 -0.34
C ALA A 147 -10.32 10.73 -1.14
N PHE A 148 -10.55 9.76 -2.03
CA PHE A 148 -9.55 9.23 -2.94
C PHE A 148 -9.04 10.33 -3.88
N LEU A 149 -9.95 11.06 -4.53
CA LEU A 149 -9.62 12.17 -5.42
C LEU A 149 -8.86 13.29 -4.70
N ALA A 150 -9.27 13.67 -3.48
CA ALA A 150 -8.58 14.69 -2.68
C ALA A 150 -7.13 14.32 -2.38
N ASN A 151 -6.90 13.08 -1.95
CA ASN A 151 -5.56 12.61 -1.62
C ASN A 151 -4.67 12.53 -2.85
N ILE A 152 -5.11 11.87 -3.92
CA ILE A 152 -4.28 11.77 -5.13
C ILE A 152 -4.02 13.14 -5.76
N SER A 153 -4.98 14.06 -5.67
CA SER A 153 -4.83 15.42 -6.19
C SER A 153 -3.78 16.19 -5.43
N LYS A 154 -3.78 16.13 -4.09
CA LYS A 154 -2.70 16.73 -3.31
C LYS A 154 -1.36 16.11 -3.65
N GLU A 155 -1.26 14.77 -3.74
CA GLU A 155 0.04 14.11 -3.95
C GLU A 155 0.70 14.49 -5.27
N THR A 156 -0.10 14.88 -6.25
CA THR A 156 0.34 15.13 -7.62
C THR A 156 0.10 16.58 -8.05
N THR A 157 -0.17 17.49 -7.10
CA THR A 157 -0.67 18.82 -7.47
C THR A 157 0.39 19.70 -8.12
N GLY A 158 0.01 20.38 -9.20
CA GLY A 158 0.73 21.51 -9.77
C GLY A 158 0.20 22.87 -9.32
N GLY A 159 -0.77 22.91 -8.39
CA GLY A 159 -1.41 24.15 -7.94
C GLY A 159 -0.57 24.92 -6.93
N TRP A 160 -0.89 26.21 -6.75
CA TRP A 160 -0.15 27.10 -5.84
C TRP A 160 -1.01 28.17 -5.16
N GLN A 161 -2.33 28.17 -5.36
CA GLN A 161 -3.23 29.21 -4.85
C GLN A 161 -4.46 28.62 -4.15
N THR A 162 -4.84 29.27 -3.06
CA THR A 162 -6.09 29.08 -2.31
C THR A 162 -6.98 30.31 -2.46
N PRO A 163 -8.30 30.25 -2.12
CA PRO A 163 -9.04 29.06 -1.69
C PRO A 163 -9.25 28.03 -2.82
N VAL A 164 -9.37 26.76 -2.44
CA VAL A 164 -9.71 25.68 -3.37
C VAL A 164 -11.11 25.95 -3.97
N GLY A 165 -11.22 25.87 -5.29
CA GLY A 165 -12.47 26.15 -6.00
C GLY A 165 -12.80 27.64 -6.15
N GLY A 166 -11.87 28.53 -5.80
CA GLY A 166 -12.00 29.97 -6.00
C GLY A 166 -11.86 30.42 -7.46
N GLY A 167 -11.43 29.54 -8.35
CA GLY A 167 -11.41 29.77 -9.80
C GLY A 167 -10.16 30.47 -10.33
N SER A 168 -9.18 30.78 -9.47
CA SER A 168 -7.90 31.39 -9.88
C SER A 168 -7.09 30.49 -10.83
N LEU A 169 -6.05 31.06 -11.46
CA LEU A 169 -5.20 30.31 -12.39
C LEU A 169 -4.46 29.17 -11.68
N GLY A 170 -3.93 29.43 -10.49
CA GLY A 170 -3.20 28.45 -9.68
C GLY A 170 -4.05 27.67 -8.69
N ASP A 171 -5.38 27.71 -8.82
CA ASP A 171 -6.32 27.06 -7.90
C ASP A 171 -6.07 25.55 -7.82
N TYR A 172 -5.70 25.04 -6.64
CA TYR A 172 -5.42 23.61 -6.43
C TYR A 172 -6.51 22.68 -6.98
N ALA A 173 -7.79 23.11 -7.03
CA ALA A 173 -8.89 22.33 -7.59
C ALA A 173 -8.67 21.91 -9.05
N LYS A 174 -7.90 22.68 -9.83
CA LYS A 174 -7.68 22.47 -11.29
C LYS A 174 -6.36 21.76 -11.62
N TRP A 175 -5.53 21.49 -10.61
CA TRP A 175 -4.14 21.05 -10.78
C TRP A 175 -3.83 19.73 -10.08
N GLY A 176 -4.84 18.98 -9.65
CA GLY A 176 -4.65 17.57 -9.26
C GLY A 176 -4.23 16.73 -10.46
N LEU A 177 -3.49 15.64 -10.21
CA LEU A 177 -2.98 14.72 -11.22
C LEU A 177 -2.05 15.39 -12.23
N TYR A 178 -1.29 16.40 -11.81
CA TYR A 178 -0.37 17.11 -12.70
C TYR A 178 1.03 16.49 -12.73
N PHE A 179 1.56 16.03 -11.61
CA PHE A 179 2.86 15.35 -11.57
C PHE A 179 2.70 13.84 -11.52
N VAL A 180 3.37 13.12 -12.43
CA VAL A 180 3.38 11.66 -12.50
C VAL A 180 4.39 11.06 -11.52
N HIS A 181 5.52 11.74 -11.31
CA HIS A 181 6.53 11.35 -10.34
C HIS A 181 7.02 12.50 -9.48
N GLU A 182 7.68 12.15 -8.38
CA GLU A 182 8.23 13.08 -7.41
C GLU A 182 9.25 14.04 -8.04
N LEU A 183 9.07 15.34 -7.80
CA LEU A 183 9.99 16.35 -8.30
C LEU A 183 11.39 16.18 -7.71
N GLY A 184 12.41 16.37 -8.55
CA GLY A 184 13.82 16.21 -8.17
C GLY A 184 14.39 14.82 -8.40
N TYR A 185 13.54 13.81 -8.65
CA TYR A 185 13.95 12.46 -8.99
C TYR A 185 13.55 12.07 -10.41
N ASN A 186 14.42 11.29 -11.05
CA ASN A 186 14.18 10.65 -12.33
C ASN A 186 15.03 9.36 -12.41
N THR A 187 14.90 8.63 -13.53
CA THR A 187 15.60 7.34 -13.74
C THR A 187 17.12 7.41 -13.69
N THR A 188 17.71 8.60 -13.90
CA THR A 188 19.16 8.80 -13.97
C THR A 188 19.81 9.24 -12.66
N ASN A 189 19.02 9.79 -11.72
CA ASN A 189 19.56 10.39 -10.48
C ASN A 189 19.01 9.78 -9.19
N SER A 190 18.25 8.68 -9.26
CA SER A 190 17.51 8.15 -8.12
C SER A 190 18.10 6.89 -7.47
N ALA A 191 19.25 6.39 -7.92
CA ALA A 191 19.80 5.14 -7.41
C ALA A 191 19.96 5.17 -5.88
N GLY A 192 19.36 4.19 -5.19
CA GLY A 192 19.35 4.09 -3.73
C GLY A 192 18.33 5.00 -3.01
N ALA A 193 17.69 5.94 -3.71
CA ALA A 193 16.68 6.81 -3.10
C ALA A 193 15.47 5.98 -2.62
N TYR A 194 14.93 6.34 -1.45
CA TYR A 194 13.80 5.64 -0.82
C TYR A 194 14.02 4.14 -0.65
N SER A 195 15.24 3.75 -0.27
CA SER A 195 15.60 2.35 -0.01
C SER A 195 15.77 2.12 1.49
N GLN A 196 15.03 1.17 2.03
CA GLN A 196 15.18 0.68 3.40
C GLN A 196 15.65 -0.77 3.37
N ALA A 197 16.60 -1.12 4.25
CA ALA A 197 17.04 -2.50 4.41
C ALA A 197 15.83 -3.40 4.75
N SER A 198 15.63 -4.45 3.94
CA SER A 198 14.55 -5.40 4.12
C SER A 198 14.98 -6.75 3.57
N THR A 199 14.75 -7.81 4.35
CA THR A 199 14.94 -9.19 3.89
C THR A 199 13.81 -9.62 2.95
N GLU A 200 12.59 -9.15 3.22
CA GLU A 200 11.41 -9.52 2.44
C GLU A 200 11.30 -8.71 1.14
N TYR A 201 11.65 -7.43 1.13
CA TYR A 201 11.60 -6.57 -0.05
C TYR A 201 12.95 -5.88 -0.29
N PRO A 202 14.02 -6.65 -0.59
CA PRO A 202 15.36 -6.07 -0.76
C PRO A 202 15.35 -5.03 -1.90
N ALA A 203 15.87 -3.84 -1.61
CA ALA A 203 16.04 -2.79 -2.62
C ALA A 203 17.10 -3.20 -3.66
N ASN A 204 16.81 -2.96 -4.93
CA ASN A 204 17.82 -3.01 -5.98
C ASN A 204 18.66 -1.72 -5.90
N PRO A 205 19.99 -1.82 -5.64
CA PRO A 205 20.83 -0.65 -5.38
C PRO A 205 20.98 0.29 -6.58
N THR A 206 20.66 -0.19 -7.79
CA THR A 206 20.72 0.62 -9.03
C THR A 206 19.42 1.38 -9.31
N LYS A 207 18.38 1.17 -8.48
CA LYS A 207 17.04 1.73 -8.68
C LYS A 207 16.68 2.70 -7.58
N GLY A 208 15.69 3.55 -7.86
CA GLY A 208 15.10 4.48 -6.90
C GLY A 208 13.61 4.25 -6.75
N TYR A 209 13.13 4.27 -5.51
CA TYR A 209 11.73 4.04 -5.14
C TYR A 209 11.02 5.33 -4.71
N TYR A 210 11.34 6.44 -5.38
CA TYR A 210 10.67 7.73 -5.20
C TYR A 210 9.20 7.67 -5.63
N GLY A 211 8.45 8.71 -5.27
CA GLY A 211 7.02 8.79 -5.55
C GLY A 211 6.69 8.66 -7.03
N ARG A 212 5.81 7.71 -7.39
CA ARG A 212 5.23 7.58 -8.74
C ARG A 212 3.73 7.31 -8.68
N GLY A 213 3.02 7.77 -9.70
CA GLY A 213 1.59 7.58 -9.86
C GLY A 213 0.73 8.46 -8.93
N PRO A 214 -0.60 8.23 -8.91
CA PRO A 214 -1.56 9.11 -8.24
C PRO A 214 -1.37 9.20 -6.72
N ILE A 215 -0.94 8.10 -6.09
CA ILE A 215 -0.70 8.08 -4.63
C ILE A 215 0.77 8.37 -4.27
N GLN A 216 1.62 8.71 -5.26
CA GLN A 216 3.06 8.84 -5.10
C GLN A 216 3.69 7.64 -4.35
N LEU A 217 3.43 6.43 -4.87
CA LEU A 217 3.93 5.19 -4.28
C LEU A 217 5.44 5.30 -4.11
N SER A 218 5.90 5.16 -2.87
CA SER A 218 7.29 5.38 -2.46
C SER A 218 7.78 4.25 -1.58
N TRP A 219 9.09 4.04 -1.52
CA TRP A 219 9.80 3.00 -0.77
C TRP A 219 9.77 1.59 -1.38
N ASN A 220 10.93 0.92 -1.36
CA ASN A 220 11.11 -0.45 -1.86
C ASN A 220 10.09 -1.44 -1.30
N TYR A 221 9.75 -1.36 -0.01
CA TYR A 221 8.76 -2.27 0.58
C TYR A 221 7.34 -2.08 0.02
N ASN A 222 6.95 -0.87 -0.39
CA ASN A 222 5.65 -0.64 -1.02
C ASN A 222 5.63 -1.12 -2.47
N TYR A 223 6.67 -0.83 -3.24
CA TYR A 223 6.82 -1.37 -4.59
C TYR A 223 6.84 -2.90 -4.58
N GLY A 224 7.60 -3.50 -3.67
CA GLY A 224 7.68 -4.95 -3.49
C GLY A 224 6.33 -5.56 -3.12
N GLN A 225 5.61 -4.98 -2.16
CA GLN A 225 4.27 -5.46 -1.77
C GLN A 225 3.26 -5.34 -2.91
N PHE A 226 3.22 -4.22 -3.62
CA PHE A 226 2.33 -4.02 -4.77
C PHE A 226 2.68 -4.97 -5.92
N SER A 227 3.97 -5.15 -6.20
CA SER A 227 4.47 -6.10 -7.20
C SER A 227 4.05 -7.52 -6.86
N LYS A 228 4.24 -7.92 -5.60
CA LYS A 228 3.81 -9.23 -5.10
C LYS A 228 2.30 -9.35 -5.28
N PHE A 229 1.50 -8.37 -4.84
CA PHE A 229 0.05 -8.38 -5.01
C PHE A 229 -0.38 -8.58 -6.47
N LEU A 230 0.21 -7.85 -7.41
CA LEU A 230 -0.27 -7.81 -8.80
C LEU A 230 0.30 -8.94 -9.68
N TYR A 231 1.56 -9.32 -9.47
CA TYR A 231 2.31 -10.21 -10.36
C TYR A 231 2.63 -11.58 -9.76
N ASN A 232 2.31 -11.80 -8.48
CA ASN A 232 2.83 -12.94 -7.73
C ASN A 232 4.36 -13.03 -7.73
N ASP A 233 5.01 -11.88 -7.89
CA ASP A 233 6.46 -11.74 -7.86
C ASP A 233 6.79 -10.33 -7.36
N LYS A 234 7.55 -10.27 -6.26
CA LYS A 234 7.99 -9.00 -5.66
C LYS A 234 9.01 -8.27 -6.53
N ASN A 235 9.75 -9.00 -7.38
CA ASN A 235 10.90 -8.46 -8.11
C ASN A 235 10.51 -7.63 -9.34
N VAL A 236 9.31 -7.83 -9.92
CA VAL A 236 8.88 -7.11 -11.13
C VAL A 236 9.02 -5.59 -10.95
N LEU A 237 8.47 -5.03 -9.86
CA LEU A 237 8.60 -3.60 -9.58
C LEU A 237 9.77 -3.24 -8.66
N LEU A 238 10.42 -4.20 -7.99
CA LEU A 238 11.69 -3.91 -7.31
C LEU A 238 12.80 -3.65 -8.32
N ASP A 239 12.84 -4.40 -9.42
CA ASP A 239 13.84 -4.24 -10.48
C ASP A 239 13.41 -3.20 -11.53
N ASN A 240 12.10 -2.97 -11.70
CA ASN A 240 11.55 -2.04 -12.68
C ASN A 240 10.50 -1.08 -12.07
N PRO A 241 10.87 -0.27 -11.07
CA PRO A 241 9.91 0.66 -10.43
C PRO A 241 9.37 1.72 -11.40
N ASP A 242 10.09 2.00 -12.49
CA ASP A 242 9.68 2.96 -13.52
C ASP A 242 8.43 2.54 -14.31
N LEU A 243 8.03 1.26 -14.27
CA LEU A 243 6.79 0.82 -14.91
C LEU A 243 5.58 1.61 -14.39
N VAL A 244 5.58 1.99 -13.11
CA VAL A 244 4.48 2.77 -12.48
C VAL A 244 4.34 4.17 -13.08
N GLN A 245 5.39 4.73 -13.67
CA GLN A 245 5.35 6.03 -14.35
C GLN A 245 5.30 5.91 -15.89
N GLN A 246 5.29 4.70 -16.43
CA GLN A 246 5.22 4.46 -17.89
C GLN A 246 3.83 4.00 -18.33
N ASP A 247 3.06 3.41 -17.42
CA ASP A 247 1.70 2.91 -17.67
C ASP A 247 0.70 3.56 -16.69
N GLY A 248 -0.19 4.39 -17.23
CA GLY A 248 -1.21 5.09 -16.45
C GLY A 248 -2.24 4.16 -15.79
N VAL A 249 -2.54 3.00 -16.39
CA VAL A 249 -3.40 1.98 -15.79
C VAL A 249 -2.69 1.37 -14.58
N LEU A 250 -1.41 0.98 -14.73
CA LEU A 250 -0.61 0.47 -13.62
C LEU A 250 -0.44 1.51 -12.49
N ALA A 251 -0.31 2.78 -12.85
CA ALA A 251 -0.26 3.89 -11.90
C ALA A 251 -1.55 3.98 -11.07
N PHE A 252 -2.73 3.92 -11.69
CA PHE A 252 -4.00 3.90 -10.95
C PHE A 252 -4.19 2.61 -10.14
N LYS A 253 -3.75 1.45 -10.65
CA LYS A 253 -3.78 0.20 -9.88
C LYS A 253 -2.99 0.31 -8.59
N SER A 254 -1.84 1.00 -8.59
CA SER A 254 -1.04 1.18 -7.38
C SER A 254 -1.75 2.05 -6.34
N ALA A 255 -2.45 3.09 -6.79
CA ALA A 255 -3.26 3.95 -5.92
C ALA A 255 -4.46 3.21 -5.32
N ILE A 256 -5.19 2.45 -6.14
CA ILE A 256 -6.33 1.63 -5.67
C ILE A 256 -5.84 0.53 -4.73
N TRP A 257 -4.72 -0.12 -5.03
CA TRP A 257 -4.06 -1.08 -4.15
C TRP A 257 -3.76 -0.48 -2.78
N PHE A 258 -3.07 0.66 -2.73
CA PHE A 258 -2.74 1.31 -1.47
C PHE A 258 -4.00 1.71 -0.70
N TRP A 259 -5.03 2.18 -1.40
CA TRP A 259 -6.29 2.61 -0.81
C TRP A 259 -7.09 1.48 -0.15
N MET A 260 -7.13 0.32 -0.81
CA MET A 260 -7.92 -0.85 -0.40
C MET A 260 -7.18 -1.79 0.55
N MET A 261 -5.86 -1.88 0.45
CA MET A 261 -5.06 -2.86 1.20
C MET A 261 -4.71 -2.33 2.61
N PRO A 262 -5.14 -2.99 3.69
CA PRO A 262 -4.66 -2.69 5.03
C PRO A 262 -3.15 -2.97 5.13
N GLN A 263 -2.42 -2.11 5.84
CA GLN A 263 -1.00 -2.29 6.08
C GLN A 263 -0.77 -2.22 7.59
N TRP A 264 -0.79 -3.39 8.24
CA TRP A 264 -0.69 -3.48 9.69
C TRP A 264 0.48 -2.63 10.21
N PRO A 265 0.27 -1.73 11.18
CA PRO A 265 -0.92 -1.56 12.03
C PRO A 265 -2.16 -0.85 11.45
N LYS A 266 -2.03 -0.20 10.29
CA LYS A 266 -3.02 0.71 9.73
C LYS A 266 -4.19 -0.06 9.09
N PRO A 267 -5.45 0.36 9.30
CA PRO A 267 -6.53 -0.07 8.42
C PRO A 267 -6.32 0.48 7.00
N SER A 268 -7.11 0.00 6.05
CA SER A 268 -7.16 0.60 4.71
C SER A 268 -7.94 1.92 4.74
N CYS A 269 -7.70 2.79 3.74
CA CYS A 269 -8.48 4.01 3.57
C CYS A 269 -9.96 3.67 3.28
N HIS A 270 -10.20 2.63 2.48
CA HIS A 270 -11.54 2.11 2.21
C HIS A 270 -12.30 1.77 3.49
N GLN A 271 -11.70 0.98 4.39
CA GLN A 271 -12.37 0.58 5.63
C GLN A 271 -12.75 1.77 6.51
N VAL A 272 -11.93 2.83 6.52
CA VAL A 272 -12.25 4.05 7.26
C VAL A 272 -13.40 4.79 6.59
N MET A 273 -13.38 4.98 5.27
CA MET A 273 -14.43 5.73 4.57
C MET A 273 -15.80 5.02 4.59
N HIS A 274 -15.80 3.70 4.81
CA HIS A 274 -17.03 2.91 4.97
C HIS A 274 -17.39 2.59 6.43
N ASP A 275 -16.69 3.13 7.42
CA ASP A 275 -16.89 2.81 8.84
C ASP A 275 -16.80 1.29 9.15
N LEU A 276 -16.10 0.53 8.30
CA LEU A 276 -15.85 -0.91 8.47
C LEU A 276 -14.70 -1.18 9.46
N TRP A 277 -14.01 -0.12 9.87
CA TRP A 277 -13.02 -0.14 10.91
C TRP A 277 -13.63 0.36 12.23
N VAL A 278 -13.63 -0.51 13.24
CA VAL A 278 -13.96 -0.17 14.62
C VAL A 278 -12.72 -0.43 15.47
N PRO A 279 -12.16 0.58 16.17
CA PRO A 279 -11.10 0.34 17.13
C PRO A 279 -11.64 -0.54 18.26
N SER A 280 -11.17 -1.78 18.38
CA SER A 280 -11.51 -2.62 19.53
C SER A 280 -10.68 -2.19 20.75
N ILE A 281 -11.21 -2.36 21.97
CA ILE A 281 -10.50 -2.02 23.20
C ILE A 281 -9.22 -2.87 23.27
N GLY A 282 -8.06 -2.21 23.20
CA GLY A 282 -6.75 -2.86 23.17
C GLY A 282 -6.06 -2.84 21.80
N GLU A 283 -6.79 -2.74 20.68
CA GLU A 283 -6.25 -2.50 19.32
C GLU A 283 -6.45 -1.03 18.95
N TYR A 284 -5.52 -0.14 19.31
CA TYR A 284 -5.44 1.23 18.77
C TYR A 284 -6.33 2.32 19.40
N ALA A 285 -6.88 2.14 20.60
CA ALA A 285 -7.51 3.23 21.34
C ALA A 285 -6.44 4.08 22.08
N MET A 286 -5.63 4.82 21.34
CA MET A 286 -5.00 6.01 21.95
C MET A 286 -6.10 7.07 22.12
N ASN A 287 -6.08 7.80 23.24
CA ASN A 287 -7.06 8.82 23.63
C ASN A 287 -7.31 9.97 22.60
N LYS A 288 -6.77 9.90 21.38
CA LYS A 288 -6.66 10.99 20.40
C LYS A 288 -7.07 10.62 18.96
N MET A 289 -7.79 9.51 18.75
CA MET A 289 -8.27 9.06 17.42
C MET A 289 -9.80 8.85 17.37
N TYR A 290 -10.58 9.67 18.09
CA TYR A 290 -12.01 9.42 18.35
C TYR A 290 -12.97 9.86 17.23
N LEU A 291 -12.51 10.63 16.25
CA LEU A 291 -13.36 11.11 15.14
C LEU A 291 -13.06 10.34 13.85
N LYS A 292 -14.12 9.81 13.26
CA LYS A 292 -14.15 9.09 11.99
C LYS A 292 -13.95 10.02 10.79
N GLY A 293 -13.86 9.42 9.60
CA GLY A 293 -13.91 10.13 8.34
C GLY A 293 -12.55 10.48 7.75
N PHE A 294 -12.55 11.50 6.90
CA PHE A 294 -11.49 11.78 5.94
C PHE A 294 -10.09 11.91 6.56
N ALA A 295 -9.97 12.50 7.76
CA ALA A 295 -8.67 12.72 8.41
C ALA A 295 -7.85 11.43 8.63
N HIS A 296 -8.51 10.30 8.85
CA HIS A 296 -7.82 9.01 9.00
C HIS A 296 -7.12 8.59 7.71
N THR A 297 -7.66 8.92 6.52
CA THR A 297 -6.97 8.64 5.25
C THR A 297 -5.64 9.39 5.18
N ASN A 298 -5.62 10.65 5.64
CA ASN A 298 -4.40 11.45 5.73
C ASN A 298 -3.40 10.83 6.73
N ASN A 299 -3.88 10.33 7.87
CA ASN A 299 -3.04 9.66 8.86
C ASN A 299 -2.45 8.34 8.33
N ILE A 300 -3.22 7.58 7.54
CA ILE A 300 -2.75 6.35 6.88
C ILE A 300 -1.66 6.68 5.86
N ILE A 301 -1.92 7.66 4.99
CA ILE A 301 -1.05 8.04 3.87
C ILE A 301 0.25 8.68 4.36
N ASN A 302 0.19 9.69 5.22
CA ASN A 302 1.39 10.45 5.63
C ASN A 302 1.34 10.97 7.08
N GLY A 303 0.64 10.26 7.97
CA GLY A 303 0.36 10.76 9.31
C GLY A 303 1.58 11.10 10.18
N GLY A 304 2.70 10.39 10.02
CA GLY A 304 3.92 10.64 10.79
C GLY A 304 4.49 12.04 10.58
N LEU A 305 4.29 12.62 9.39
CA LEU A 305 4.71 13.99 9.05
C LEU A 305 3.56 14.98 9.14
N GLU A 306 2.36 14.56 8.75
CA GLU A 306 1.22 15.45 8.53
C GLU A 306 0.25 15.52 9.70
N CYS A 307 0.26 14.59 10.66
CA CYS A 307 -0.82 14.45 11.64
C CYS A 307 -0.37 14.40 13.11
N ARG A 308 0.94 14.46 13.40
CA ARG A 308 1.49 14.39 14.77
C ARG A 308 1.54 15.75 15.43
N GLY A 309 1.46 15.81 16.77
CA GLY A 309 1.56 17.08 17.52
C GLY A 309 2.89 17.82 17.31
N SER A 310 3.91 17.12 16.81
CA SER A 310 5.22 17.65 16.40
C SER A 310 5.32 18.03 14.91
N SER A 311 4.26 17.85 14.12
CA SER A 311 4.22 18.21 12.71
C SER A 311 4.50 19.70 12.51
N SER A 312 5.41 20.03 11.59
CA SER A 312 5.73 21.42 11.28
C SER A 312 4.58 22.09 10.51
N ALA A 313 4.55 23.42 10.53
CA ALA A 313 3.55 24.21 9.78
C ALA A 313 3.54 23.87 8.27
N ALA A 314 4.70 23.52 7.70
CA ALA A 314 4.82 23.12 6.30
C ALA A 314 4.13 21.79 5.98
N PHE A 315 3.90 20.93 6.97
CA PHE A 315 3.14 19.69 6.81
C PHE A 315 1.68 19.84 7.20
N THR A 316 1.35 20.61 8.25
CA THR A 316 -0.05 20.78 8.67
C THR A 316 -0.89 21.50 7.61
N VAL A 317 -0.30 22.45 6.86
CA VAL A 317 -0.98 23.09 5.72
C VAL A 317 -1.41 22.09 4.63
N LYS A 318 -0.69 20.96 4.49
CA LYS A 318 -1.03 19.91 3.51
C LYS A 318 -2.32 19.18 3.90
N VAL A 319 -2.55 18.96 5.20
CA VAL A 319 -3.80 18.37 5.70
C VAL A 319 -4.99 19.28 5.46
N VAL A 320 -4.82 20.59 5.67
CA VAL A 320 -5.86 21.58 5.37
C VAL A 320 -6.18 21.57 3.87
N LEU A 321 -5.16 21.58 3.02
CA LEU A 321 -5.36 21.47 1.57
C LEU A 321 -6.10 20.19 1.15
N ARG A 322 -5.76 19.04 1.73
CA ARG A 322 -6.49 17.78 1.51
C ARG A 322 -7.96 17.90 1.92
N SER A 323 -8.25 18.52 3.06
CA SER A 323 -9.63 18.76 3.54
C SER A 323 -10.41 19.68 2.60
N ASP A 324 -9.80 20.77 2.15
CA ASP A 324 -10.42 21.72 1.22
C ASP A 324 -10.73 21.05 -0.13
N LEU A 325 -9.79 20.26 -0.68
CA LEU A 325 -10.02 19.46 -1.88
C LEU A 325 -11.12 18.42 -1.68
N TYR A 326 -11.15 17.74 -0.54
CA TYR A 326 -12.19 16.77 -0.20
C TYR A 326 -13.58 17.41 -0.25
N LYS A 327 -13.77 18.52 0.47
CA LYS A 327 -15.04 19.25 0.51
C LYS A 327 -15.44 19.77 -0.88
N TYR A 328 -14.47 20.28 -1.65
CA TYR A 328 -14.70 20.69 -3.03
C TYR A 328 -15.22 19.53 -3.89
N TYR A 329 -14.57 18.36 -3.83
CA TYR A 329 -14.99 17.19 -4.60
C TYR A 329 -16.35 16.64 -4.15
N LEU A 330 -16.67 16.65 -2.85
CA LEU A 330 -18.00 16.26 -2.39
C LEU A 330 -19.11 17.13 -3.01
N GLY A 331 -18.88 18.43 -3.14
CA GLY A 331 -19.81 19.35 -3.81
C GLY A 331 -20.02 19.00 -5.28
N ILE A 332 -18.94 18.70 -6.00
CA ILE A 332 -19.02 18.26 -7.41
C ILE A 332 -19.73 16.90 -7.56
N LEU A 333 -19.57 16.02 -6.57
CA LEU A 333 -20.25 14.72 -6.50
C LEU A 333 -21.69 14.82 -5.98
N GLY A 334 -22.21 16.03 -5.76
CA GLY A 334 -23.63 16.29 -5.52
C GLY A 334 -24.05 16.33 -4.04
N LEU A 335 -23.11 16.34 -3.08
CA LEU A 335 -23.46 16.62 -1.69
C LEU A 335 -23.79 18.11 -1.52
N ASN A 336 -24.86 18.39 -0.78
CA ASN A 336 -25.23 19.76 -0.45
C ASN A 336 -24.37 20.33 0.69
N PRO A 337 -24.37 21.66 0.92
CA PRO A 337 -23.54 22.29 1.95
C PRO A 337 -23.74 21.73 3.36
N ASN A 338 -24.94 21.30 3.75
CA ASN A 338 -25.20 20.72 5.07
C ASN A 338 -24.56 19.34 5.20
N GLN A 339 -24.60 18.52 4.15
CA GLN A 339 -23.93 17.22 4.12
C GLN A 339 -22.41 17.38 4.14
N ILE A 340 -21.86 18.37 3.44
CA ILE A 340 -20.42 18.66 3.46
C ILE A 340 -20.00 19.16 4.85
N ALA A 341 -20.77 20.06 5.46
CA ALA A 341 -20.51 20.54 6.82
C ALA A 341 -20.56 19.42 7.86
N ALA A 342 -21.35 18.37 7.61
CA ALA A 342 -21.45 17.22 8.51
C ALA A 342 -20.13 16.45 8.64
N GLU A 343 -19.22 16.54 7.65
CA GLU A 343 -17.91 15.88 7.68
C GLU A 343 -16.94 16.42 8.75
N ASP A 344 -17.23 17.57 9.36
CA ASP A 344 -16.50 18.14 10.50
C ASP A 344 -17.39 18.28 11.75
N SER A 345 -18.46 17.49 11.85
CA SER A 345 -19.42 17.57 12.94
C SER A 345 -19.61 16.22 13.65
N GLY A 346 -20.05 16.28 14.91
CA GLY A 346 -20.37 15.09 15.69
C GLY A 346 -19.16 14.16 15.84
N GLN A 347 -19.21 13.00 15.20
CA GLN A 347 -18.16 11.98 15.23
C GLN A 347 -17.22 12.02 14.02
N TYR A 348 -17.26 13.07 13.18
CA TYR A 348 -16.45 13.16 11.97
C TYR A 348 -15.47 14.34 11.99
N THR A 349 -14.32 14.15 11.34
CA THR A 349 -13.35 15.22 11.06
C THR A 349 -12.63 15.01 9.74
N THR A 350 -12.32 16.12 9.07
CA THR A 350 -11.49 16.16 7.86
C THR A 350 -10.05 16.55 8.13
N THR A 351 -9.73 17.08 9.32
CA THR A 351 -8.37 17.47 9.71
C THR A 351 -7.80 16.58 10.81
N CYS A 352 -6.49 16.38 10.77
CA CYS A 352 -5.73 15.64 11.79
C CYS A 352 -5.54 16.41 13.10
N PHE A 353 -5.86 17.71 13.11
CA PHE A 353 -5.70 18.60 14.26
C PHE A 353 -6.86 19.58 14.32
N GLN A 354 -7.33 19.81 15.53
CA GLN A 354 -8.02 21.05 15.89
C GLN A 354 -7.06 21.96 16.70
N ASP A 355 -6.21 21.35 17.54
CA ASP A 355 -5.08 21.98 18.23
C ASP A 355 -3.99 20.93 18.57
N ALA A 356 -2.88 21.35 19.20
CA ALA A 356 -1.76 20.46 19.54
C ALA A 356 -2.13 19.37 20.58
N SER A 357 -3.17 19.60 21.39
CA SER A 357 -3.64 18.61 22.38
C SER A 357 -4.43 17.48 21.69
N ASN A 358 -5.05 17.77 20.55
CA ASN A 358 -5.94 16.89 19.79
C ASN A 358 -5.34 16.37 18.47
N ALA A 359 -4.01 16.30 18.38
CA ALA A 359 -3.33 15.72 17.23
C ALA A 359 -3.54 14.19 17.13
N MET A 360 -3.87 13.71 15.93
CA MET A 360 -3.91 12.27 15.64
C MET A 360 -2.55 11.58 15.93
N GLN A 361 -2.61 10.33 16.39
CA GLN A 361 -1.43 9.55 16.77
C GLN A 361 -1.15 8.43 15.78
N ASP A 362 0.00 7.79 15.94
CA ASP A 362 0.33 6.55 15.22
C ASP A 362 -0.63 5.42 15.58
N TYR A 363 -0.93 4.59 14.58
CA TYR A 363 -1.57 3.32 14.81
C TYR A 363 -0.56 2.41 15.56
N GLN A 364 -0.85 2.02 16.81
CA GLN A 364 -0.11 1.03 17.62
C GLN A 364 -0.77 -0.37 17.77
N SER A 365 -0.05 -1.43 17.41
CA SER A 365 -0.56 -2.81 17.53
C SER A 365 -1.09 -3.16 18.90
N ALA A 366 -2.28 -3.78 18.97
CA ALA A 366 -2.68 -4.46 20.20
C ALA A 366 -1.68 -5.53 20.54
N ASN A 367 -1.12 -5.43 21.74
CA ASN A 367 -0.57 -6.56 22.47
C ASN A 367 0.49 -7.37 21.74
N VAL A 368 1.20 -6.84 20.75
CA VAL A 368 2.61 -7.18 20.71
C VAL A 368 3.18 -6.33 21.83
N LEU A 369 3.56 -6.95 22.94
CA LEU A 369 4.63 -6.39 23.77
C LEU A 369 5.80 -6.22 22.81
N ALA A 370 5.81 -5.10 22.09
CA ALA A 370 7.00 -4.61 21.44
C ALA A 370 7.90 -4.29 22.63
N THR A 371 8.69 -5.28 23.05
CA THR A 371 9.98 -4.94 23.61
C THR A 371 10.57 -3.97 22.60
N LYS A 372 10.85 -2.76 23.08
CA LYS A 372 11.53 -1.72 22.30
C LYS A 372 12.52 -2.42 21.37
N GLY A 373 12.37 -2.24 20.05
CA GLY A 373 13.16 -3.03 19.10
C GLY A 373 14.65 -2.89 19.42
N PHE A 374 15.39 -3.99 19.32
CA PHE A 374 16.85 -3.97 19.49
C PHE A 374 17.43 -2.97 18.49
N ASP A 375 18.19 -1.98 18.95
CA ASP A 375 18.69 -0.91 18.10
C ASP A 375 19.85 -1.41 17.22
N LEU A 376 19.53 -1.72 15.96
CA LEU A 376 20.49 -2.24 15.01
C LEU A 376 21.55 -1.20 14.59
N GLU A 377 21.25 0.10 14.63
CA GLU A 377 22.17 1.13 14.16
C GLU A 377 23.37 1.31 15.10
N SER A 378 23.16 1.03 16.39
CA SER A 378 24.21 1.11 17.41
C SER A 378 24.86 -0.22 17.77
N PHE A 379 24.46 -1.30 17.08
CA PHE A 379 25.05 -2.61 17.23
C PHE A 379 26.10 -2.88 16.15
N SER A 380 27.25 -3.40 16.54
CA SER A 380 28.29 -3.82 15.61
C SER A 380 28.96 -5.10 16.06
N TYR A 381 29.38 -5.92 15.10
CA TYR A 381 30.15 -7.14 15.37
C TYR A 381 31.18 -7.37 14.27
N GLY A 382 32.34 -7.90 14.63
CA GLY A 382 33.39 -8.23 13.67
C GLY A 382 34.69 -8.71 14.32
N PRO A 383 35.63 -9.28 13.55
CA PRO A 383 35.54 -9.52 12.11
C PRO A 383 34.55 -10.64 11.74
N ASN A 384 33.92 -10.53 10.57
CA ASN A 384 33.06 -11.56 9.99
C ASN A 384 33.42 -11.71 8.50
N PRO A 385 34.04 -12.82 8.04
CA PRO A 385 34.25 -14.07 8.77
C PRO A 385 35.20 -13.97 9.97
N VAL A 386 34.88 -14.66 11.06
CA VAL A 386 35.69 -14.73 12.28
C VAL A 386 36.68 -15.90 12.21
N GLN A 387 37.90 -15.68 12.71
CA GLN A 387 38.90 -16.73 12.91
C GLN A 387 38.88 -17.25 14.35
N GLU A 388 39.19 -16.40 15.32
CA GLU A 388 39.26 -16.80 16.73
C GLU A 388 38.27 -15.99 17.58
N ASN A 389 38.36 -14.66 17.53
CA ASN A 389 37.56 -13.81 18.40
C ASN A 389 36.63 -12.88 17.62
N LEU A 390 35.34 -12.91 17.96
CA LEU A 390 34.33 -12.00 17.41
C LEU A 390 34.05 -10.89 18.42
N LYS A 391 34.41 -9.65 18.09
CA LYS A 391 34.10 -8.48 18.90
C LYS A 391 32.66 -8.07 18.66
N ILE A 392 31.94 -7.82 19.73
CA ILE A 392 30.53 -7.46 19.75
C ILE A 392 30.39 -6.19 20.59
N LYS A 393 29.76 -5.16 20.02
CA LYS A 393 29.53 -3.88 20.67
C LYS A 393 28.08 -3.44 20.51
N TYR A 394 27.52 -2.91 21.58
CA TYR A 394 26.18 -2.34 21.59
C TYR A 394 26.16 -1.08 22.46
N LYS A 395 25.24 -0.14 22.17
CA LYS A 395 25.09 1.06 23.02
C LYS A 395 24.61 0.74 24.44
N LYS A 396 23.87 -0.36 24.62
CA LYS A 396 23.36 -0.83 25.91
C LYS A 396 24.16 -2.01 26.43
N THR A 397 23.95 -2.36 27.70
CA THR A 397 24.50 -3.56 28.32
C THR A 397 23.93 -4.81 27.64
N ILE A 398 24.79 -5.66 27.08
CA ILE A 398 24.39 -6.97 26.56
C ILE A 398 24.18 -7.90 27.75
N ASP A 399 22.97 -8.42 27.91
CA ASP A 399 22.65 -9.32 29.01
C ASP A 399 23.13 -10.74 28.73
N GLN A 400 22.86 -11.22 27.52
CA GLN A 400 23.09 -12.59 27.10
C GLN A 400 23.41 -12.66 25.61
N ILE A 401 24.23 -13.65 25.25
CA ILE A 401 24.51 -14.03 23.87
C ILE A 401 24.23 -15.53 23.72
N ASN A 402 23.53 -15.89 22.65
CA ASN A 402 23.34 -17.28 22.25
C ASN A 402 23.90 -17.47 20.84
N VAL A 403 24.53 -18.61 20.59
CA VAL A 403 25.04 -19.01 19.29
C VAL A 403 24.33 -20.30 18.89
N TYR A 404 23.77 -20.32 17.69
CA TYR A 404 23.06 -21.46 17.12
C TYR A 404 23.72 -21.92 15.82
N GLY A 405 23.64 -23.22 15.54
CA GLY A 405 23.88 -23.76 14.21
C GLY A 405 22.77 -23.37 13.23
N LEU A 406 22.99 -23.57 11.93
CA LEU A 406 21.95 -23.35 10.91
C LEU A 406 20.75 -24.30 11.05
N ASP A 407 20.94 -25.43 11.73
CA ASP A 407 19.89 -26.38 12.09
C ASP A 407 19.07 -25.92 13.32
N GLY A 408 19.38 -24.76 13.90
CA GLY A 408 18.72 -24.19 15.06
C GLY A 408 19.20 -24.77 16.41
N LYS A 409 20.17 -25.68 16.41
CA LYS A 409 20.72 -26.24 17.64
C LYS A 409 21.56 -25.20 18.39
N GLU A 410 21.32 -25.03 19.69
CA GLU A 410 22.13 -24.15 20.54
C GLU A 410 23.55 -24.73 20.70
N ILE A 411 24.54 -23.96 20.26
CA ILE A 411 25.97 -24.29 20.34
C ILE A 411 26.57 -23.72 21.62
N GLN A 412 26.18 -22.49 21.96
CA GLN A 412 26.71 -21.82 23.15
C GLN A 412 25.74 -20.76 23.67
N LYS A 413 25.70 -20.60 24.99
CA LYS A 413 24.91 -19.59 25.69
C LYS A 413 25.74 -18.95 26.80
N LEU A 414 25.82 -17.62 26.79
CA LEU A 414 26.69 -16.84 27.69
C LEU A 414 25.94 -15.67 28.30
N ARG A 415 26.13 -15.44 29.60
CA ARG A 415 25.69 -14.22 30.29
C ARG A 415 26.84 -13.22 30.29
N VAL A 416 26.62 -12.01 29.77
CA VAL A 416 27.68 -11.07 29.41
C VAL A 416 27.75 -9.87 30.37
N GLN A 417 26.62 -9.18 30.55
CA GLN A 417 26.47 -8.00 31.40
C GLN A 417 27.47 -6.86 31.10
N LYS A 418 27.79 -6.65 29.82
CA LYS A 418 28.73 -5.62 29.32
C LYS A 418 28.27 -5.09 27.97
N ALA A 419 28.56 -3.82 27.68
CA ALA A 419 28.27 -3.20 26.37
C ALA A 419 29.25 -3.63 25.26
N ASN A 420 30.47 -4.05 25.64
CA ASN A 420 31.49 -4.57 24.75
C ASN A 420 31.88 -5.97 25.21
N PHE A 421 31.88 -6.93 24.29
CA PHE A 421 32.21 -8.33 24.57
C PHE A 421 32.98 -8.95 23.42
N GLU A 422 33.82 -9.93 23.72
CA GLU A 422 34.59 -10.67 22.74
C GLU A 422 34.26 -12.15 22.87
N LEU A 423 33.61 -12.70 21.85
CA LEU A 423 33.18 -14.09 21.81
C LEU A 423 34.31 -14.94 21.23
N ASP A 424 34.83 -15.86 22.05
CA ASP A 424 35.78 -16.88 21.64
C ASP A 424 35.09 -17.93 20.76
N CYS A 425 35.39 -17.89 19.47
CA CYS A 425 34.92 -18.79 18.43
C CYS A 425 35.98 -19.84 18.04
N SER A 426 37.11 -19.95 18.76
CA SER A 426 38.23 -20.84 18.41
C SER A 426 37.83 -22.32 18.32
N LYS A 427 36.81 -22.71 19.10
CA LYS A 427 36.28 -24.08 19.16
C LYS A 427 35.14 -24.33 18.19
N PHE A 428 34.71 -23.32 17.43
CA PHE A 428 33.65 -23.51 16.43
C PHE A 428 34.24 -24.16 15.19
N GLU A 429 33.53 -25.15 14.66
CA GLU A 429 33.85 -25.75 13.37
C GLU A 429 33.67 -24.71 12.24
N LYS A 430 34.31 -24.95 11.09
CA LYS A 430 34.13 -24.08 9.93
C LYS A 430 32.69 -24.16 9.45
N GLY A 431 32.03 -23.01 9.31
CA GLY A 431 30.62 -22.99 8.97
C GLY A 431 29.92 -21.67 9.24
N VAL A 432 28.60 -21.68 9.09
CA VAL A 432 27.73 -20.53 9.34
C VAL A 432 26.99 -20.75 10.66
N TYR A 433 26.92 -19.72 11.48
CA TYR A 433 26.21 -19.72 12.75
C TYR A 433 25.28 -18.50 12.86
N LEU A 434 24.28 -18.60 13.72
CA LEU A 434 23.38 -17.52 14.09
C LEU A 434 23.72 -17.04 15.51
N LEU A 435 24.08 -15.77 15.64
CA LEU A 435 24.37 -15.10 16.88
C LEU A 435 23.14 -14.31 17.33
N GLN A 436 22.47 -14.75 18.37
CA GLN A 436 21.42 -13.98 19.04
C GLN A 436 22.05 -13.14 20.17
N VAL A 437 21.77 -11.83 20.16
CA VAL A 437 22.19 -10.90 21.22
C VAL A 437 20.96 -10.40 21.94
N ILE A 438 20.97 -10.44 23.27
CA ILE A 438 19.86 -10.04 24.14
C ILE A 438 20.32 -8.92 25.07
N SER A 439 19.52 -7.87 25.19
CA SER A 439 19.79 -6.70 26.04
C SER A 439 18.47 -6.08 26.50
N GLU A 440 18.28 -5.93 27.81
CA GLU A 440 17.10 -5.34 28.45
C GLU A 440 15.77 -5.97 28.00
N GLY A 441 15.78 -7.27 27.71
CA GLY A 441 14.61 -8.02 27.19
C GLY A 441 14.36 -7.86 25.68
N GLU A 442 15.19 -7.09 24.97
CA GLU A 442 15.21 -6.96 23.51
C GLU A 442 16.18 -8.00 22.91
N SER A 443 15.96 -8.48 21.69
CA SER A 443 16.93 -9.37 21.03
C SER A 443 17.02 -9.16 19.52
N ALA A 444 18.20 -9.42 18.96
CA ALA A 444 18.45 -9.45 17.52
C ALA A 444 19.33 -10.65 17.14
N ILE A 445 19.18 -11.15 15.91
CA ILE A 445 19.92 -12.31 15.39
C ILE A 445 20.81 -11.86 14.21
N PHE A 446 22.08 -12.26 14.24
CA PHE A 446 23.09 -11.91 13.25
C PHE A 446 23.73 -13.18 12.69
N ARG A 447 24.05 -13.17 11.39
CA ARG A 447 24.76 -14.28 10.75
C ARG A 447 26.27 -14.10 10.91
N ILE A 448 26.93 -15.08 11.52
CA ILE A 448 28.40 -15.12 11.65
C ILE A 448 28.97 -16.29 10.84
N ILE A 449 30.14 -16.10 10.23
CA ILE A 449 30.83 -17.10 9.40
C ILE A 449 32.16 -17.43 10.09
N LYS A 450 32.38 -18.69 10.43
CA LYS A 450 33.65 -19.20 10.98
C LYS A 450 34.49 -19.78 9.85
N ASN A 451 35.69 -19.23 9.65
CA ASN A 451 36.65 -19.70 8.65
C ASN A 451 37.69 -20.67 9.21
#